data_AF-A0AAU1BFB6-F1
#
_entry.id   AF-A0AAU1BFB6-F1
#
_cell.length_a   1.000
_cell.length_b   1.000
_cell.length_c   1.000
_cell.angle_alpha   90.00
_cell.angle_beta   90.00
_cell.angle_gamma   90.00
#
_symmetry.space_group_name_H-M   'P 1'
#
loop_
_entity.id
_entity.type
_entity.pdbx_description
1 polymer ?
#
loop_
_entity_poly.entity_id
_entity_poly.type
_entity_poly.pdbx_seq_one_letter_code
_entity_poly.pdbx_strand_id
1 'polypeptide(L)'
;MYRIGVPLWQTAAGGGVEPAEYGTWVTAEQLRPLPGVDLGRIPAHPRTRVSAPARWAWLLDGRAHGRPATVHAEGCSSATDRAHPLGTMQALDVLARPGTTACTACDAAEALLPILAHGQDDVPTPDD
;
A
#
# COMPACT_ATOMS: atom_id res chain seq x y z
N MET A 1 23.41 5.68 1.53
CA MET A 1 22.70 4.71 2.40
C MET A 1 21.31 4.51 1.84
N TYR A 2 20.84 3.27 1.86
CA TYR A 2 19.51 2.86 1.43
C TYR A 2 18.80 2.18 2.61
N ARG A 3 17.49 2.34 2.73
CA ARG A 3 16.67 1.57 3.67
C ARG A 3 15.91 0.51 2.89
N ILE A 4 16.07 -0.74 3.28
CA ILE A 4 15.29 -1.86 2.77
C ILE A 4 14.24 -2.19 3.83
N GLY A 5 12.97 -2.20 3.44
CA GLY A 5 11.86 -2.66 4.28
C GLY A 5 11.28 -3.95 3.68
N VAL A 6 11.08 -4.96 4.52
CA VAL A 6 10.41 -6.20 4.15
C VAL A 6 9.07 -6.24 4.91
N PRO A 7 7.93 -6.18 4.21
CA PRO A 7 6.64 -6.36 4.84
C PRO A 7 6.50 -7.82 5.29
N LEU A 8 5.99 -8.03 6.50
CA LEU A 8 5.76 -9.35 7.07
C LEU A 8 4.50 -9.34 7.94
N TRP A 9 4.08 -10.52 8.35
CA TRP A 9 2.98 -10.71 9.28
C TRP A 9 3.53 -11.38 10.54
N GLN A 10 3.14 -10.88 11.71
CA GLN A 10 3.59 -11.38 13.00
C GLN A 10 2.39 -11.72 13.90
N THR A 11 2.62 -12.63 14.84
CA THR A 11 1.60 -12.98 15.85
C THR A 11 1.50 -11.87 16.88
N ALA A 12 0.31 -11.30 17.04
CA ALA A 12 0.07 -10.31 18.07
C ALA A 12 0.10 -10.96 19.46
N ALA A 13 0.56 -10.23 20.47
CA ALA A 13 0.67 -10.74 21.85
C ALA A 13 -0.68 -11.20 22.45
N GLY A 14 -1.80 -10.67 21.94
CA GLY A 14 -3.16 -11.05 22.31
C GLY A 14 -3.77 -12.17 21.47
N GLY A 15 -3.00 -12.81 20.59
CA GLY A 15 -3.50 -13.70 19.56
C GLY A 15 -3.91 -12.96 18.28
N GLY A 16 -4.00 -13.70 17.18
CA GLY A 16 -4.23 -13.13 15.85
C GLY A 16 -2.94 -12.78 15.10
N VAL A 17 -3.10 -12.21 13.90
CA VAL A 17 -2.00 -11.87 13.00
C VAL A 17 -2.08 -10.36 12.73
N GLU A 18 -0.99 -9.65 13.01
CA GLU A 18 -0.84 -8.22 12.72
C GLU A 18 0.28 -8.04 11.69
N PRO A 19 0.19 -7.04 10.81
CA PRO A 19 1.29 -6.80 9.88
C PRO A 19 2.46 -6.11 10.59
N ALA A 20 3.64 -6.18 10.00
CA ALA A 20 4.86 -5.55 10.49
C ALA A 20 5.83 -5.26 9.32
N GLU A 21 6.81 -4.40 9.57
CA GLU A 21 7.91 -4.15 8.62
C GLU A 21 9.24 -4.41 9.31
N TYR A 22 10.05 -5.30 8.75
CA TYR A 22 11.45 -5.43 9.11
C TYR A 22 12.29 -4.52 8.24
N GLY A 23 12.87 -3.48 8.84
CA GLY A 23 13.70 -2.50 8.16
C GLY A 23 15.18 -2.66 8.48
N THR A 24 16.05 -2.56 7.47
CA THR A 24 17.51 -2.48 7.66
C THR A 24 18.14 -1.39 6.79
N TRP A 25 19.21 -0.79 7.29
CA TRP A 25 20.00 0.20 6.56
C TRP A 25 21.20 -0.47 5.91
N VAL A 26 21.43 -0.16 4.63
CA VAL A 26 22.56 -0.69 3.86
C VAL A 26 23.32 0.41 3.12
N THR A 27 24.61 0.18 2.88
CA THR A 27 25.42 1.03 2.01
C THR A 27 25.28 0.61 0.54
N ALA A 28 25.77 1.44 -0.37
CA ALA A 28 25.81 1.08 -1.79
C ALA A 28 26.71 -0.13 -2.05
N GLU A 29 27.78 -0.32 -1.27
CA GLU A 29 28.71 -1.45 -1.45
C GLU A 29 28.10 -2.79 -1.02
N GLN A 30 27.08 -2.76 -0.14
CA GLN A 30 26.36 -3.95 0.29
C GLN A 30 25.28 -4.40 -0.70
N LEU A 31 24.98 -3.58 -1.71
CA LEU A 31 24.00 -3.89 -2.75
C LEU A 31 24.72 -4.44 -3.98
N ARG A 32 24.20 -5.55 -4.53
CA ARG A 32 24.58 -6.03 -5.86
C ARG A 32 23.37 -6.00 -6.79
N PRO A 33 23.50 -5.42 -8.00
CA PRO A 33 22.48 -5.56 -9.03
C PRO A 33 22.22 -7.04 -9.33
N LEU A 34 20.95 -7.39 -9.53
CA LEU A 34 20.57 -8.73 -9.96
C LEU A 34 20.95 -8.90 -11.44
N PRO A 35 21.84 -9.86 -11.80
CA PRO A 35 22.24 -10.06 -13.18
C PRO A 35 21.04 -10.39 -14.07
N GLY A 36 20.93 -9.72 -15.21
CA GLY A 36 19.85 -9.96 -16.19
C GLY A 36 18.50 -9.35 -15.82
N VAL A 37 18.36 -8.64 -14.69
CA VAL A 37 17.12 -7.97 -14.29
C VAL A 37 17.28 -6.45 -14.47
N ASP A 38 16.52 -5.88 -15.41
CA ASP A 38 16.43 -4.44 -15.59
C ASP A 38 15.46 -3.81 -14.58
N LEU A 39 15.99 -3.50 -13.39
CA LEU A 39 15.24 -2.82 -12.33
C LEU A 39 14.91 -1.36 -12.68
N GLY A 40 15.49 -0.78 -13.73
CA GLY A 40 15.18 0.59 -14.17
C GLY A 40 13.77 0.74 -14.73
N ARG A 41 13.11 -0.36 -15.08
CA ARG A 41 11.71 -0.40 -15.53
C ARG A 41 10.71 -0.41 -14.37
N ILE A 42 11.16 -0.75 -13.16
CA ILE A 42 10.31 -0.72 -11.98
C ILE A 42 10.14 0.75 -11.59
N PRO A 43 8.90 1.29 -11.58
CA PRO A 43 8.68 2.67 -11.22
C PRO A 43 9.19 2.96 -9.80
N ALA A 44 10.34 3.63 -9.69
CA ALA A 44 10.87 4.09 -8.43
C ALA A 44 10.18 5.39 -8.05
N HIS A 45 9.40 5.37 -6.96
CA HIS A 45 8.72 6.54 -6.45
C HIS A 45 9.60 7.16 -5.35
N PRO A 46 10.12 8.38 -5.51
CA PRO A 46 10.90 9.02 -4.47
C PRO A 46 10.05 9.14 -3.20
N ARG A 47 10.46 8.45 -2.13
CA ARG A 47 9.87 8.64 -0.80
C ARG A 47 10.29 10.03 -0.31
N THR A 48 9.40 11.01 -0.45
CA THR A 48 9.65 12.39 0.05
C THR A 48 9.49 12.50 1.56
N ARG A 49 9.02 11.45 2.25
CA ARG A 49 8.88 11.41 3.71
C ARG A 49 9.28 10.05 4.29
N VAL A 50 9.84 10.10 5.50
CA VAL A 50 9.93 8.94 6.39
C VAL A 50 8.49 8.57 6.76
N SER A 51 8.00 7.45 6.21
CA SER A 51 6.74 6.86 6.66
C SER A 51 6.87 6.63 8.16
N ALA A 52 6.04 7.28 8.96
CA ALA A 52 5.77 6.79 10.30
C ALA A 52 5.29 5.33 10.16
N PRO A 53 5.48 4.45 11.17
CA PRO A 53 4.92 3.10 11.10
C PRO A 53 3.48 3.22 10.66
N ALA A 54 3.15 2.58 9.54
CA ALA A 54 1.86 2.69 8.91
C ALA A 54 0.82 2.27 9.95
N ARG A 55 0.09 3.25 10.50
CA ARG A 55 -1.20 2.94 11.11
C ARG A 55 -2.07 2.58 9.93
N TRP A 56 -2.29 1.29 9.70
CA TRP A 56 -3.14 0.77 8.63
C TRP A 56 -4.61 1.04 8.93
N ALA A 57 -4.92 2.32 9.15
CA ALA A 57 -6.24 2.88 9.24
C ALA A 57 -6.46 3.68 7.96
N TRP A 58 -7.61 3.46 7.32
CA TRP A 58 -7.90 4.00 6.02
C TRP A 58 -9.12 4.91 6.11
N LEU A 59 -9.20 5.90 5.23
CA LEU A 59 -10.32 6.80 5.11
C LEU A 59 -10.84 6.76 3.68
N LEU A 60 -12.14 6.53 3.51
CA LEU A 60 -12.81 6.70 2.24
C LEU A 60 -13.36 8.11 2.14
N ASP A 61 -12.74 8.91 1.28
CA ASP A 61 -13.26 10.21 0.93
C ASP A 61 -14.20 10.11 -0.28
N GLY A 62 -15.39 10.68 -0.10
CA GLY A 62 -16.52 10.50 -1.00
C GLY A 62 -16.40 11.25 -2.33
N ARG A 63 -17.26 10.85 -3.26
CA ARG A 63 -17.43 11.43 -4.60
C ARG A 63 -17.96 12.88 -4.52
N ALA A 64 -17.10 13.87 -4.28
CA ALA A 64 -17.48 15.27 -4.44
C ALA A 64 -17.39 15.68 -5.92
N HIS A 65 -18.48 16.22 -6.47
CA HIS A 65 -18.52 16.86 -7.80
C HIS A 65 -17.95 16.03 -8.97
N GLY A 66 -18.35 14.75 -9.08
CA GLY A 66 -17.96 13.91 -10.22
C GLY A 66 -16.53 13.34 -10.18
N ARG A 67 -15.75 13.60 -9.13
CA ARG A 67 -14.44 12.96 -8.91
C ARG A 67 -14.57 11.54 -8.35
N PRO A 68 -13.69 10.59 -8.71
CA PRO A 68 -13.68 9.25 -8.12
C PRO A 68 -13.52 9.33 -6.60
N ALA A 69 -14.14 8.37 -5.88
CA ALA A 69 -13.94 8.26 -4.44
C ALA A 69 -12.49 7.85 -4.17
N THR A 70 -11.87 8.41 -3.13
CA THR A 70 -10.44 8.23 -2.89
C THR A 70 -10.19 7.60 -1.54
N VAL A 71 -9.38 6.54 -1.50
CA VAL A 71 -8.91 5.92 -0.26
C VAL A 71 -7.61 6.60 0.19
N HIS A 72 -7.60 7.10 1.42
CA HIS A 72 -6.47 7.76 2.06
C HIS A 72 -5.96 6.94 3.25
N ALA A 73 -4.69 7.11 3.60
CA ALA A 73 -4.18 6.72 4.91
C ALA A 73 -4.69 7.70 5.97
N GLU A 74 -4.91 7.22 7.20
CA GLU A 74 -5.27 8.06 8.33
C GLU A 74 -4.23 9.18 8.53
N GLY A 75 -4.71 10.41 8.74
CA GLY A 75 -3.88 11.61 8.87
C GLY A 75 -3.42 12.22 7.54
N CYS A 76 -3.90 11.72 6.40
CA CYS A 76 -3.67 12.37 5.10
C CYS A 76 -4.31 13.77 5.08
N SER A 77 -3.50 14.80 4.83
CA SER A 77 -3.97 16.20 4.74
C SER A 77 -4.92 16.49 3.57
N SER A 78 -5.03 15.55 2.62
CA SER A 78 -5.92 15.66 1.47
C SER A 78 -7.28 15.01 1.70
N ALA A 79 -7.46 14.26 2.80
CA ALA A 79 -8.76 13.71 3.16
C ALA A 79 -9.64 14.83 3.73
N THR A 80 -10.89 14.91 3.28
CA THR A 80 -11.87 15.85 3.84
C THR A 80 -12.40 15.37 5.19
N ASP A 81 -13.00 16.29 5.95
CA ASP A 81 -13.67 15.97 7.23
C ASP A 81 -14.89 15.05 7.07
N ARG A 82 -15.30 14.76 5.84
CA ARG A 82 -16.41 13.83 5.52
C ARG A 82 -15.91 12.43 5.17
N ALA A 83 -14.60 12.18 5.25
CA ALA A 83 -14.06 10.87 4.97
C ALA A 83 -14.45 9.85 6.06
N HIS A 84 -14.77 8.63 5.64
CA HIS A 84 -15.27 7.59 6.55
C HIS A 84 -14.16 6.57 6.85
N PRO A 85 -13.95 6.19 8.12
CA PRO A 85 -12.99 5.15 8.48
C PRO A 85 -13.30 3.81 7.82
N LEU A 86 -12.27 3.15 7.31
CA LEU A 86 -12.30 1.81 6.75
C LEU A 86 -11.26 0.91 7.42
N GLY A 87 -11.63 -0.35 7.65
CA GLY A 87 -10.65 -1.41 7.86
C GLY A 87 -9.95 -1.81 6.55
N THR A 88 -8.81 -2.51 6.64
CA THR A 88 -8.00 -2.89 5.46
C THR A 88 -8.78 -3.68 4.41
N MET A 89 -9.57 -4.68 4.81
CA MET A 89 -10.37 -5.45 3.86
C MET A 89 -11.41 -4.59 3.14
N GLN A 90 -12.08 -3.70 3.87
CA GLN A 90 -13.05 -2.78 3.27
C GLN A 90 -12.38 -1.80 2.30
N ALA A 91 -11.16 -1.35 2.61
CA ALA A 91 -10.38 -0.50 1.72
C ALA A 91 -10.05 -1.20 0.40
N LEU A 92 -9.65 -2.47 0.46
CA LEU A 92 -9.41 -3.30 -0.74
C LEU A 92 -10.72 -3.53 -1.52
N ASP A 93 -11.80 -3.92 -0.84
CA ASP A 93 -13.12 -4.14 -1.46
C ASP A 93 -13.66 -2.90 -2.18
N VAL A 94 -13.42 -1.72 -1.60
CA VAL A 94 -13.80 -0.45 -2.21
C VAL A 94 -12.93 -0.18 -3.43
N LEU A 95 -11.60 -0.31 -3.32
CA LEU A 95 -10.67 -0.05 -4.42
C LEU A 95 -10.83 -1.00 -5.61
N ALA A 96 -11.36 -2.21 -5.40
CA ALA A 96 -11.70 -3.13 -6.48
C ALA A 96 -12.88 -2.65 -7.35
N ARG A 97 -13.64 -1.63 -6.92
CA ARG A 97 -14.79 -1.11 -7.65
C ARG A 97 -14.37 -0.05 -8.68
N PRO A 98 -15.08 0.05 -9.83
CA PRO A 98 -14.87 1.15 -10.75
C PRO A 98 -15.18 2.51 -10.10
N GLY A 99 -14.33 3.51 -10.35
CA GLY A 99 -14.55 4.87 -9.87
C GLY A 99 -14.06 5.14 -8.44
N THR A 100 -13.21 4.27 -7.92
CA THR A 100 -12.42 4.49 -6.70
C THR A 100 -10.93 4.45 -7.01
N THR A 101 -10.15 5.27 -6.33
CA THR A 101 -8.69 5.35 -6.50
C THR A 101 -7.98 5.41 -5.16
N ALA A 102 -6.77 4.87 -5.06
CA ALA A 102 -5.93 5.08 -3.89
C ALA A 102 -5.22 6.44 -3.99
N CYS A 103 -5.14 7.17 -2.89
CA CYS A 103 -4.42 8.45 -2.83
C CYS A 103 -2.91 8.20 -3.00
N THR A 104 -2.31 8.90 -3.96
CA THR A 104 -0.86 8.83 -4.23
C THR A 104 -0.03 9.83 -3.43
N ALA A 105 -0.67 10.72 -2.67
CA ALA A 105 -0.02 11.71 -1.82
C ALA A 105 0.21 11.22 -0.37
N CYS A 106 -0.29 10.04 -0.02
CA CYS A 106 -0.08 9.34 1.25
C CYS A 106 0.25 7.86 0.98
N ASP A 107 0.46 7.08 2.03
CA ASP A 107 0.91 5.69 1.93
C ASP A 107 -0.16 4.72 1.39
N ALA A 108 -1.39 5.19 1.11
CA ALA A 108 -2.50 4.34 0.66
C ALA A 108 -2.21 3.60 -0.65
N ALA A 109 -1.72 4.31 -1.68
CA ALA A 109 -1.40 3.68 -2.96
C ALA A 109 -0.25 2.66 -2.84
N GLU A 110 0.79 3.01 -2.09
CA GLU A 110 1.95 2.13 -1.86
C GLU A 110 1.56 0.87 -1.09
N ALA A 111 0.69 0.99 -0.09
CA ALA A 111 0.31 -0.12 0.77
C ALA A 111 -0.76 -1.04 0.15
N LEU A 112 -1.77 -0.48 -0.54
CA LEU A 112 -2.97 -1.23 -0.95
C LEU A 112 -2.92 -1.75 -2.39
N LEU A 113 -2.30 -1.02 -3.32
CA LEU A 113 -2.32 -1.40 -4.74
C LEU A 113 -1.55 -2.71 -5.04
N PRO A 114 -0.38 -2.99 -4.44
CA PRO A 114 0.30 -4.27 -4.66
C PRO A 114 -0.55 -5.47 -4.20
N ILE A 115 -1.27 -5.32 -3.08
CA ILE A 115 -2.15 -6.38 -2.56
C ILE A 115 -3.29 -6.65 -3.54
N LEU A 116 -3.91 -5.61 -4.09
CA LEU A 116 -4.99 -5.75 -5.09
C LEU A 116 -4.50 -6.42 -6.37
N ALA A 117 -3.31 -6.06 -6.86
CA ALA A 117 -2.75 -6.64 -8.07
C ALA A 117 -2.50 -8.15 -7.89
N HIS A 118 -1.87 -8.56 -6.78
CA HIS A 118 -1.56 -9.96 -6.54
C HIS A 118 -2.76 -10.82 -6.15
N GLY A 119 -3.81 -10.24 -5.56
CA GLY A 119 -5.05 -10.98 -5.28
C GLY A 119 -5.88 -11.35 -6.51
N GLN A 120 -5.64 -10.72 -7.66
CA GLN A 120 -6.36 -11.00 -8.92
C GLN A 120 -5.70 -12.13 -9.75
N ASP A 121 -4.42 -12.41 -9.52
CA ASP A 121 -3.65 -13.44 -10.25
C ASP A 121 -3.97 -14.87 -9.76
N ASP A 122 -4.65 -15.02 -8.61
CA ASP A 122 -5.01 -16.31 -8.00
C ASP A 122 -6.37 -16.87 -8.47
N VAL A 123 -7.06 -16.23 -9.43
CA VAL A 123 -8.31 -16.80 -9.99
C VAL A 123 -7.94 -18.00 -10.91
N PRO A 124 -8.32 -19.24 -10.56
CA PRO A 124 -8.07 -20.38 -11.42
C PRO A 124 -8.83 -20.18 -12.73
N THR A 125 -8.14 -20.28 -13.86
CA THR A 125 -8.80 -20.42 -15.15
C THR A 125 -9.58 -21.75 -15.14
N PRO A 126 -10.87 -21.76 -15.52
CA PRO A 126 -11.58 -23.03 -15.66
C PRO A 126 -10.90 -23.83 -16.76
N ASP A 127 -10.37 -25.01 -16.40
CA ASP A 127 -9.89 -26.01 -17.37
C ASP A 127 -11.04 -26.38 -18.32
N ASP A 128 -10.76 -26.34 -19.63
CA ASP A 128 -11.57 -26.90 -20.72
C ASP A 128 -11.54 -28.44 -20.73
#